data_AF-A0A1C5L8A3-F1
#
_entry.id   AF-A0A1C5L8A3-F1
#
_cell.length_a   1.000
_cell.length_b   1.000
_cell.length_c   1.000
_cell.angle_alpha   90.00
_cell.angle_beta   90.00
_cell.angle_gamma   90.00
#
_symmetry.space_group_name_H-M   'P 1'
#
loop_
_entity.id
_entity.type
_entity.pdbx_description
1 polymer ?
#
loop_
_entity_poly.entity_id
_entity_poly.type
_entity_poly.pdbx_seq_one_letter_code
_entity_poly.pdbx_strand_id
1 'polypeptide(L)'
;MLAKNDDHTRSIIWRSVMSVTSVVIILIAVFFLVRMFTMNPLEGTWDYEDSDLIMTIKGNNTAIIKWPDEFDGNQIAVSMDYDIDSKTKTFSLRLNTDAVKKAADSEGISEDVIIQALDRLDGTYDYNMEQNQLTLTDREYGSQLIFEKE
;
A
#
# COMPACT_ATOMS: atom_id res chain seq x y z
N MET A 1 -25.08 29.93 -55.21
CA MET A 1 -24.90 28.47 -55.33
C MET A 1 -24.02 28.02 -54.17
N LEU A 2 -24.62 27.60 -53.05
CA LEU A 2 -23.91 27.23 -51.82
C LEU A 2 -24.62 26.01 -51.20
N ALA A 3 -23.82 25.14 -50.58
CA ALA A 3 -24.22 23.94 -49.81
C ALA A 3 -24.62 22.69 -50.62
N LYS A 4 -23.63 21.95 -51.14
CA LYS A 4 -23.82 20.53 -51.52
C LYS A 4 -22.58 19.67 -51.18
N ASN A 5 -21.91 19.95 -50.06
CA ASN A 5 -20.73 19.16 -49.68
C ASN A 5 -20.56 18.88 -48.17
N ASP A 6 -21.55 19.20 -47.33
CA ASP A 6 -21.34 19.16 -45.87
C ASP A 6 -21.91 17.89 -45.20
N ASP A 7 -22.99 17.28 -45.70
CA ASP A 7 -23.66 16.18 -44.97
C ASP A 7 -22.92 14.83 -45.05
N HIS A 8 -22.43 14.45 -46.22
CA HIS A 8 -21.71 13.19 -46.39
C HIS A 8 -20.37 13.19 -45.65
N THR A 9 -19.63 14.30 -45.71
CA THR A 9 -18.34 14.44 -45.03
C THR A 9 -18.52 14.52 -43.51
N ARG A 10 -19.54 15.25 -43.02
CA ARG A 10 -19.87 15.31 -41.60
C ARG A 10 -20.29 13.95 -41.05
N SER A 11 -21.12 13.17 -41.74
CA SER A 11 -21.56 11.86 -41.25
C SER A 11 -20.41 10.87 -41.09
N ILE A 12 -19.42 10.91 -41.99
CA ILE A 12 -18.20 10.10 -41.88
C ILE A 12 -17.37 10.55 -40.68
N ILE A 13 -17.20 11.87 -40.49
CA ILE A 13 -16.48 12.43 -39.34
C ILE A 13 -17.19 12.09 -38.02
N TRP A 14 -18.50 12.28 -37.92
CA TRP A 14 -19.29 11.98 -36.72
C TRP A 14 -19.28 10.49 -36.36
N ARG A 15 -19.35 9.61 -37.36
CA ARG A 15 -19.27 8.16 -37.14
C ARG A 15 -17.86 7.72 -36.73
N SER A 16 -16.84 8.30 -37.33
CA SER A 16 -15.44 8.04 -36.95
C SER A 16 -15.14 8.54 -35.54
N VAL A 17 -15.64 9.72 -35.16
CA VAL A 17 -15.51 10.29 -33.81
C VAL A 17 -16.23 9.42 -32.78
N MET A 18 -17.46 8.98 -33.03
CA MET A 18 -18.16 8.05 -32.12
C MET A 18 -17.42 6.73 -31.94
N SER A 19 -16.90 6.13 -33.01
CA SER A 19 -16.14 4.89 -32.92
C SER A 19 -14.82 5.06 -32.15
N VAL A 20 -14.10 6.16 -32.38
CA VAL A 20 -12.84 6.45 -31.67
C VAL A 20 -13.11 6.70 -30.18
N THR A 21 -14.16 7.47 -29.84
CA THR A 21 -14.55 7.72 -28.44
C THR A 21 -14.88 6.43 -27.69
N SER A 22 -15.65 5.52 -28.31
CA SER A 22 -15.98 4.23 -27.68
C SER A 22 -14.72 3.39 -27.41
N VAL A 23 -13.78 3.36 -28.36
CA VAL A 23 -12.51 2.63 -28.19
C VAL A 23 -11.66 3.26 -27.08
N VAL A 24 -11.60 4.59 -27.00
CA VAL A 24 -10.86 5.30 -25.94
C VAL A 24 -11.44 5.00 -24.56
N ILE A 25 -12.77 4.98 -24.40
CA ILE A 25 -13.42 4.62 -23.13
C ILE A 25 -13.06 3.20 -22.72
N ILE A 26 -13.07 2.24 -23.66
CA ILE A 26 -12.69 0.85 -23.38
C ILE A 26 -11.22 0.77 -22.95
N LEU A 27 -10.31 1.48 -23.61
CA LEU A 27 -8.89 1.53 -23.23
C LEU A 27 -8.70 2.12 -21.83
N ILE A 28 -9.43 3.18 -21.49
CA ILE A 28 -9.40 3.77 -20.14
C ILE A 28 -9.92 2.76 -19.12
N ALA A 29 -11.03 2.08 -19.38
CA ALA A 29 -11.58 1.06 -18.48
C ALA A 29 -10.59 -0.10 -18.26
N VAL A 30 -9.96 -0.61 -19.32
CA VAL A 30 -8.92 -1.64 -19.22
C VAL A 30 -7.71 -1.13 -18.44
N PHE A 31 -7.26 0.11 -18.69
CA PHE A 31 -6.17 0.72 -17.94
C PHE A 31 -6.48 0.81 -16.44
N PHE A 32 -7.68 1.27 -16.07
CA PHE A 32 -8.10 1.33 -14.68
C PHE A 32 -8.24 -0.05 -14.05
N LEU A 33 -8.76 -1.05 -14.79
CA LEU A 33 -8.82 -2.43 -14.31
C LEU A 33 -7.41 -2.97 -14.03
N VAL A 34 -6.49 -2.87 -14.99
CA VAL A 34 -5.11 -3.32 -14.80
C VAL A 34 -4.46 -2.58 -13.62
N ARG A 35 -4.61 -1.26 -13.54
CA ARG A 35 -4.05 -0.45 -12.44
C ARG A 35 -4.60 -0.86 -11.07
N MET A 36 -5.89 -1.15 -10.98
CA MET A 36 -6.54 -1.62 -9.76
C MET A 36 -6.00 -2.98 -9.30
N PHE A 37 -5.71 -3.89 -10.23
CA PHE A 37 -5.14 -5.20 -9.91
C PHE A 37 -3.62 -5.19 -9.67
N THR A 38 -2.90 -4.17 -10.15
CA THR A 38 -1.46 -4.00 -9.89
C THR A 38 -1.15 -3.18 -8.64
N MET A 39 -2.15 -2.55 -8.03
CA MET A 39 -1.97 -1.76 -6.81
C MET A 39 -1.68 -2.72 -5.66
N ASN A 40 -0.70 -2.41 -4.81
CA ASN A 40 -0.43 -3.21 -3.62
C ASN A 40 -1.71 -3.22 -2.77
N PRO A 41 -2.38 -4.37 -2.58
CA PRO A 41 -3.66 -4.44 -1.88
C PRO A 41 -3.54 -4.00 -0.41
N LEU A 42 -2.33 -4.04 0.14
CA LEU A 42 -2.04 -3.63 1.51
C LEU A 42 -1.64 -2.15 1.63
N GLU A 43 -1.54 -1.39 0.52
CA GLU A 43 -1.17 0.02 0.57
C GLU A 43 -2.22 0.84 1.34
N GLY A 44 -1.75 1.62 2.33
CA GLY A 44 -2.61 2.36 3.25
C GLY A 44 -1.97 2.58 4.63
N THR A 45 -2.74 3.22 5.51
CA THR A 45 -2.43 3.33 6.94
C THR A 45 -3.28 2.34 7.71
N TRP A 46 -2.66 1.67 8.66
CA TRP A 46 -3.21 0.55 9.41
C TRP A 46 -2.89 0.75 10.90
N ASP A 47 -3.91 0.87 11.73
CA ASP A 47 -3.82 0.96 13.18
C ASP A 47 -3.81 -0.43 13.79
N TYR A 48 -2.83 -0.74 14.63
CA TYR A 48 -2.75 -2.02 15.31
C TYR A 48 -3.78 -2.10 16.44
N GLU A 49 -4.51 -3.21 16.54
CA GLU A 49 -5.60 -3.34 17.51
C GLU A 49 -5.12 -3.36 18.97
N ASP A 50 -3.93 -3.91 19.23
CA ASP A 50 -3.44 -4.15 20.60
C ASP A 50 -2.58 -3.01 21.17
N SER A 51 -2.17 -2.02 20.36
CA SER A 51 -1.37 -0.87 20.83
C SER A 51 -1.53 0.35 19.92
N ASP A 52 -1.03 1.52 20.34
CA ASP A 52 -1.05 2.75 19.54
C ASP A 52 -0.13 2.71 18.30
N LEU A 53 0.35 1.52 17.90
CA LEU A 53 1.22 1.34 16.75
C LEU A 53 0.45 1.59 15.45
N ILE A 54 1.01 2.45 14.61
CA ILE A 54 0.47 2.76 13.29
C ILE A 54 1.45 2.30 12.21
N MET A 55 0.98 1.44 11.30
CA MET A 55 1.74 0.96 10.15
C MET A 55 1.25 1.63 8.87
N THR A 56 2.13 2.34 8.16
CA THR A 56 1.85 2.88 6.83
C THR A 56 2.61 2.10 5.76
N ILE A 57 1.90 1.31 4.96
CA ILE A 57 2.47 0.56 3.84
C ILE A 57 2.45 1.44 2.59
N LYS A 58 3.61 1.69 1.99
CA LYS A 58 3.77 2.50 0.78
C LYS A 58 4.09 1.64 -0.43
N GLY A 59 3.66 2.03 -1.64
CA GLY A 59 3.92 1.27 -2.87
C GLY A 59 5.39 1.08 -3.30
N ASN A 60 6.39 1.53 -2.53
CA ASN A 60 7.82 1.43 -2.84
C ASN A 60 8.57 0.35 -2.04
N ASN A 61 7.87 -0.70 -1.58
CA ASN A 61 8.44 -1.77 -0.74
C ASN A 61 8.95 -1.28 0.62
N THR A 62 8.42 -0.17 1.11
CA THR A 62 8.74 0.36 2.44
C THR A 62 7.47 0.50 3.27
N ALA A 63 7.50 -0.02 4.50
CA ALA A 63 6.48 0.19 5.51
C ALA A 63 7.04 1.15 6.58
N ILE A 64 6.26 2.11 7.04
CA ILE A 64 6.65 3.00 8.14
C ILE A 64 5.88 2.57 9.37
N ILE A 65 6.62 2.19 10.42
CA ILE A 65 6.07 1.88 11.73
C ILE A 65 6.20 3.12 12.60
N LYS A 66 5.09 3.55 13.21
CA LYS A 66 5.04 4.72 14.08
C LYS A 66 4.49 4.34 15.43
N TRP A 67 5.07 4.95 16.46
CA TRP A 67 4.58 4.89 17.82
C TRP A 67 4.32 6.31 18.32
N PRO A 68 3.05 6.73 18.37
CA PRO A 68 2.68 8.06 18.85
C PRO A 68 3.03 8.27 20.32
N ASP A 69 2.75 7.28 21.17
CA ASP A 69 2.81 7.43 22.64
C ASP A 69 3.63 6.34 23.37
N GLU A 70 4.24 5.37 22.68
CA GLU A 70 4.95 4.25 23.33
C GLU A 70 6.31 4.63 23.96
N PHE A 71 6.96 5.70 23.48
CA PHE A 71 8.31 6.10 23.90
C PHE A 71 8.33 7.42 24.68
N ASP A 72 7.65 7.45 25.84
CA ASP A 72 7.58 8.63 26.72
C ASP A 72 7.07 9.91 26.00
N GLY A 73 6.21 9.74 24.98
CA GLY A 73 5.67 10.83 24.16
C GLY A 73 6.55 11.25 22.97
N ASN A 74 7.70 10.60 22.74
CA ASN A 74 8.46 10.77 21.51
C ASN A 74 7.78 9.98 20.38
N GLN A 75 7.47 10.69 19.28
CA GLN A 75 6.87 10.12 18.09
C GLN A 75 7.95 9.45 17.23
N ILE A 76 8.29 8.21 17.55
CA ILE A 76 9.25 7.46 16.76
C ILE A 76 8.57 6.97 15.48
N ALA A 77 9.22 7.21 14.34
CA ALA A 77 8.85 6.63 13.05
C ALA A 77 10.05 5.93 12.42
N VAL A 78 9.94 4.62 12.16
CA VAL A 78 11.01 3.82 11.54
C VAL A 78 10.50 3.14 10.29
N SER A 79 11.29 3.18 9.23
CA SER A 79 10.99 2.42 8.01
C SER A 79 11.49 0.98 8.10
N MET A 80 10.64 0.02 7.80
CA MET A 80 10.97 -1.38 7.52
C MET A 80 10.86 -1.65 6.02
N ASP A 81 11.64 -2.60 5.54
CA ASP A 81 11.52 -3.11 4.18
C ASP A 81 10.44 -4.19 4.15
N TYR A 82 9.62 -4.22 3.10
CA TYR A 82 8.62 -5.27 2.94
C TYR A 82 8.62 -5.89 1.55
N ASP A 83 8.24 -7.16 1.49
CA ASP A 83 7.94 -7.88 0.26
C ASP A 83 6.52 -8.46 0.30
N ILE A 84 5.84 -8.44 -0.84
CA ILE A 84 4.49 -8.98 -0.96
C ILE A 84 4.39 -9.92 -2.15
N ASP A 85 3.97 -11.16 -1.89
CA ASP A 85 3.56 -12.11 -2.91
C ASP A 85 2.04 -12.20 -2.93
N SER A 86 1.43 -11.55 -3.91
CA SER A 86 -0.02 -11.54 -4.11
C SER A 86 -0.59 -12.88 -4.56
N LYS A 87 0.23 -13.81 -5.05
CA LYS A 87 -0.21 -15.15 -5.46
C LYS A 87 -0.35 -16.08 -4.26
N THR A 88 0.63 -16.03 -3.36
CA THR A 88 0.63 -16.85 -2.13
C THR A 88 -0.02 -16.14 -0.96
N LYS A 89 -0.38 -14.86 -1.12
CA LYS A 89 -0.88 -13.97 -0.06
C LYS A 89 0.09 -13.89 1.12
N THR A 90 1.37 -13.77 0.81
CA THR A 90 2.43 -13.66 1.81
C THR A 90 2.95 -12.23 1.87
N PHE A 91 3.14 -11.73 3.10
CA PHE A 91 3.70 -10.42 3.41
C PHE A 91 4.89 -10.62 4.34
N SER A 92 6.07 -10.15 3.92
CA SER A 92 7.30 -10.27 4.72
C SER A 92 7.75 -8.88 5.14
N LEU A 93 8.03 -8.70 6.43
CA LEU A 93 8.61 -7.48 6.99
C LEU A 93 10.03 -7.78 7.44
N ARG A 94 10.95 -6.86 7.14
CA ARG A 94 12.35 -6.96 7.53
C ARG A 94 12.82 -5.66 8.16
N LEU A 95 13.54 -5.80 9.27
CA LEU A 95 14.25 -4.73 9.93
C LEU A 95 15.23 -4.05 8.99
N ASN A 96 15.15 -2.71 8.92
CA ASN A 96 16.15 -1.90 8.26
C ASN A 96 17.05 -1.25 9.32
N THR A 97 18.21 -1.85 9.58
CA THR A 97 19.14 -1.38 10.62
C THR A 97 19.62 0.06 10.40
N ASP A 98 19.75 0.51 9.15
CA ASP A 98 20.15 1.88 8.84
C ASP A 98 19.04 2.89 9.18
N ALA A 99 17.77 2.51 9.01
CA ALA A 99 16.63 3.32 9.43
C ALA A 99 16.50 3.40 10.95
N VAL A 100 16.73 2.28 11.66
CA VAL A 100 16.78 2.23 13.13
C VAL A 100 17.82 3.19 13.67
N LYS A 101 19.06 3.14 13.15
CA LYS A 101 20.16 4.04 13.57
C LYS A 101 19.78 5.50 13.45
N LYS A 102 19.20 5.89 12.31
CA LYS A 102 18.76 7.27 12.07
C LYS A 102 17.66 7.71 13.05
N ALA A 103 16.71 6.83 13.36
CA ALA A 103 15.66 7.13 14.32
C ALA A 103 16.20 7.24 15.75
N ALA A 104 17.08 6.31 16.15
CA ALA A 104 17.76 6.33 17.44
C ALA A 104 18.54 7.64 17.66
N ASP A 105 19.37 8.03 16.67
CA ASP A 105 20.16 9.26 16.72
C ASP A 105 19.29 10.53 16.76
N SER A 106 18.15 10.54 16.04
CA SER A 106 17.22 11.67 15.98
C SER A 106 16.47 11.87 17.29
N GLU A 107 15.92 10.78 17.82
CA GLU A 107 15.02 10.82 18.98
C GLU A 107 15.76 10.68 20.32
N GLY A 108 17.08 10.42 20.28
CA GLY A 108 17.91 10.22 21.47
C GLY A 108 17.59 8.92 22.22
N ILE A 109 17.11 7.90 21.51
CA ILE A 109 16.64 6.63 22.05
C ILE A 109 17.62 5.52 21.66
N SER A 110 17.80 4.52 22.51
CA SER A 110 18.71 3.40 22.21
C SER A 110 18.25 2.59 21.00
N GLU A 111 19.17 2.28 20.08
CA GLU A 111 18.92 1.38 18.95
C GLU A 111 18.30 0.06 19.40
N ASP A 112 18.83 -0.54 20.49
CA ASP A 112 18.36 -1.83 21.01
C ASP A 112 16.88 -1.80 21.42
N VAL A 113 16.40 -0.66 21.91
CA VAL A 113 15.00 -0.50 22.34
C VAL A 113 14.08 -0.47 21.11
N ILE A 114 14.47 0.26 20.07
CA ILE A 114 13.74 0.32 18.80
C ILE A 114 13.76 -1.05 18.10
N ILE A 115 14.91 -1.74 18.11
CA ILE A 115 15.05 -3.07 17.51
C ILE A 115 14.10 -4.05 18.20
N GLN A 116 14.05 -4.09 19.53
CA GLN A 116 13.15 -5.00 20.25
C GLN A 116 11.66 -4.76 19.92
N ALA A 117 11.26 -3.51 19.69
CA ALA A 117 9.89 -3.19 19.28
C ALA A 117 9.59 -3.68 17.87
N LEU A 118 10.52 -3.48 16.93
CA LEU A 118 10.38 -3.90 15.53
C LEU A 118 10.58 -5.41 15.31
N ASP A 119 11.36 -6.09 16.15
CA ASP A 119 11.65 -7.53 16.05
C ASP A 119 10.36 -8.37 16.17
N ARG A 120 9.37 -7.85 16.91
CA ARG A 120 8.03 -8.46 17.01
C ARG A 120 7.26 -8.44 15.69
N LEU A 121 7.62 -7.53 14.78
CA LEU A 121 7.02 -7.36 13.46
C LEU A 121 7.91 -7.93 12.35
N ASP A 122 9.18 -8.26 12.64
CA ASP A 122 10.05 -8.90 11.66
C ASP A 122 9.63 -10.35 11.51
N GLY A 123 9.13 -10.68 10.33
CA GLY A 123 8.50 -11.96 10.14
C GLY A 123 7.99 -12.16 8.73
N THR A 124 7.41 -13.33 8.51
CA THR A 124 6.72 -13.67 7.27
C THR A 124 5.31 -14.09 7.64
N TYR A 125 4.34 -13.38 7.11
CA TYR A 125 2.94 -13.52 7.46
C TYR A 125 2.12 -13.95 6.26
N ASP A 126 1.16 -14.84 6.47
CA ASP A 126 0.04 -15.00 5.55
C ASP A 126 -0.96 -13.88 5.84
N TYR A 127 -1.23 -13.03 4.84
CA TYR A 127 -2.12 -11.89 5.01
C TYR A 127 -3.53 -12.20 4.52
N ASN A 128 -4.52 -11.73 5.26
CA ASN A 128 -5.91 -11.68 4.84
C ASN A 128 -6.44 -10.27 5.01
N MET A 129 -7.27 -9.83 4.07
CA MET A 129 -7.90 -8.52 4.12
C MET A 129 -9.39 -8.68 3.96
N GLU A 130 -10.12 -8.30 5.01
CA GLU A 130 -11.57 -8.33 5.08
C GLU A 130 -12.09 -6.91 5.30
N GLN A 131 -12.66 -6.32 4.26
CA GLN A 131 -13.13 -4.92 4.27
C GLN A 131 -12.01 -3.94 4.67
N ASN A 132 -12.03 -3.47 5.92
CA ASN A 132 -11.08 -2.53 6.50
C ASN A 132 -10.17 -3.18 7.55
N GLN A 133 -10.19 -4.50 7.69
CA GLN A 133 -9.34 -5.23 8.61
C GLN A 133 -8.26 -5.99 7.84
N LEU A 134 -7.01 -5.82 8.27
CA LEU A 134 -5.85 -6.58 7.83
C LEU A 134 -5.43 -7.54 8.94
N THR A 135 -5.47 -8.83 8.66
CA THR A 135 -4.95 -9.87 9.57
C THR A 135 -3.65 -10.42 9.00
N LEU A 136 -2.57 -10.32 9.77
CA LEU A 136 -1.29 -10.95 9.47
C LEU A 136 -1.12 -12.17 10.37
N THR A 137 -1.11 -13.37 9.79
CA THR A 137 -0.88 -14.62 10.54
C THR A 137 0.56 -15.07 10.35
N ASP A 138 1.33 -15.14 11.42
CA ASP A 138 2.73 -15.59 11.40
C ASP A 138 2.81 -17.04 10.89
N ARG A 139 3.65 -17.27 9.88
CA ARG A 139 3.73 -18.60 9.24
C ARG A 139 4.47 -19.65 10.08
N GLU A 140 5.34 -19.22 10.98
CA GLU A 140 6.11 -20.12 11.84
C GLU A 140 5.35 -20.44 13.13
N TYR A 141 4.73 -19.43 13.73
CA TYR A 141 4.14 -19.51 15.06
C TYR A 141 2.61 -19.48 15.08
N GLY A 142 1.97 -19.05 13.98
CA GLY A 142 0.50 -18.95 13.88
C GLY A 142 -0.11 -17.83 14.71
N SER A 143 0.70 -16.96 15.33
CA SER A 143 0.23 -15.75 16.00
C SER A 143 -0.41 -14.80 14.99
N GLN A 144 -1.39 -14.02 15.42
CA GLN A 144 -2.09 -13.08 14.55
C GLN A 144 -1.85 -11.66 15.03
N LEU A 145 -1.57 -10.77 14.07
CA LEU A 145 -1.59 -9.33 14.24
C LEU A 145 -2.78 -8.79 13.47
N ILE A 146 -3.66 -8.07 14.15
CA ILE A 146 -4.88 -7.52 13.56
C ILE A 146 -4.73 -6.01 13.49
N PHE A 147 -4.96 -5.47 12.30
CA PHE A 147 -4.94 -4.04 12.05
C PHE A 147 -6.26 -3.58 11.45
N GLU A 148 -6.68 -2.38 11.83
CA GLU A 148 -7.81 -1.69 11.23
C GLU A 148 -7.31 -0.55 10.34
N LYS A 149 -8.03 -0.28 9.25
CA LYS A 149 -7.69 0.81 8.33
C LYS A 149 -8.17 2.14 8.91
N GLU A 150 -7.25 3.09 9.01
CA GLU A 150 -7.53 4.51 9.32
C GLU A 150 -8.40 5.15 8.22
#